data_AF-A0A960G1X9-F1
#
_entry.id   AF-A0A960G1X9-F1
#
_cell.length_a   1.000
_cell.length_b   1.000
_cell.length_c   1.000
_cell.angle_alpha   90.00
_cell.angle_beta   90.00
_cell.angle_gamma   90.00
#
_symmetry.space_group_name_H-M   'P 1'
#
loop_
_entity.id
_entity.type
_entity.pdbx_description
1 polymer ?
#
loop_
_entity_poly.entity_id
_entity_poly.type
_entity_poly.pdbx_seq_one_letter_code
_entity_poly.pdbx_strand_id
1 'polypeptide(L)'
;IKVVWSGDWDPLLEHDHDGELVRRMGAATDGDYQKYSVEPGSYTREHFFGVSPAPAELAAGLTDEQIQRMRRGGHDPVKVYAAYRAAVDQVGKPTVILAKTVKGYGLGEAGEGRNVTHQQKKLNEQELKEFRSRFGIPISDAEVAKAPFCRLPEDGPEMRYLHERRKSLGGYMPKRVVAAPP
;
A
#
# COMPACT_ATOMS: atom_id res chain seq x y z
N ILE A 1 -14.88 1.73 9.58
CA ILE A 1 -13.51 1.37 10.03
C ILE A 1 -12.51 2.11 9.16
N LYS A 2 -11.58 2.89 9.74
CA LYS A 2 -10.55 3.62 8.98
C LYS A 2 -9.22 2.89 9.10
N VAL A 3 -8.62 2.50 7.98
CA VAL A 3 -7.31 1.83 7.90
C VAL A 3 -6.30 2.85 7.34
N VAL A 4 -5.78 3.70 8.23
CA VAL A 4 -5.04 4.90 7.84
C VAL A 4 -3.54 4.67 7.78
N TRP A 5 -2.98 4.05 8.81
CA TRP A 5 -1.54 3.89 9.03
C TRP A 5 -1.15 2.41 9.10
N SER A 6 0.00 2.05 8.53
CA SER A 6 0.58 0.72 8.68
C SER A 6 1.15 0.53 10.08
N GLY A 7 1.60 -0.70 10.38
CA GLY A 7 2.34 -0.99 11.62
C GLY A 7 3.66 -0.23 11.75
N ASP A 8 4.18 0.35 10.66
CA ASP A 8 5.40 1.18 10.69
C ASP A 8 5.21 2.45 11.57
N TRP A 9 3.95 2.87 11.79
CA TRP A 9 3.60 4.03 12.61
C TRP A 9 3.28 3.68 14.06
N ASP A 10 3.06 2.40 14.38
CA ASP A 10 2.63 1.98 15.72
C ASP A 10 3.63 2.45 16.80
N PRO A 11 4.97 2.29 16.64
CA PRO A 11 5.91 2.76 17.65
C PRO A 11 5.85 4.28 17.86
N LEU A 12 5.66 5.09 16.81
CA LEU A 12 5.58 6.54 16.96
C LEU A 12 4.30 6.95 17.69
N LEU A 13 3.18 6.28 17.41
CA LEU A 13 1.89 6.52 18.05
C LEU A 13 1.88 6.09 19.53
N GLU A 14 2.60 5.01 19.87
CA GLU A 14 2.76 4.56 21.26
C GLU A 14 3.55 5.56 22.12
N HIS A 15 4.47 6.31 21.51
CA HIS A 15 5.29 7.33 22.18
C HIS A 15 4.69 8.75 22.06
N ASP A 16 3.55 8.94 21.39
CA ASP A 16 2.85 10.23 21.28
C ASP A 16 1.99 10.52 22.51
N HIS A 17 2.63 10.71 23.67
CA HIS A 17 1.93 10.90 24.94
C HIS A 17 1.06 12.16 25.00
N ASP A 18 1.45 13.22 24.28
CA ASP A 18 0.76 14.52 24.26
C ASP A 18 -0.22 14.67 23.08
N GLY A 19 -0.38 13.62 22.27
CA GLY A 19 -1.28 13.58 21.12
C GLY A 19 -0.91 14.56 20.00
N GLU A 20 0.32 15.09 19.98
CA GLU A 20 0.77 16.07 18.98
C GLU A 20 0.96 15.41 17.62
N LEU A 21 1.46 14.17 17.56
CA LEU A 21 1.55 13.43 16.30
C LEU A 21 0.15 13.17 15.73
N VAL A 22 -0.81 12.75 16.56
CA VAL A 22 -2.20 12.55 16.13
C VAL A 22 -2.83 13.87 15.65
N ARG A 23 -2.61 14.98 16.37
CA ARG A 23 -3.07 16.31 15.92
C ARG A 23 -2.45 16.70 14.59
N ARG A 24 -1.14 16.46 14.43
CA ARG A 24 -0.42 16.70 13.17
C ARG A 24 -0.98 15.87 12.01
N MET A 25 -1.30 14.60 12.26
CA MET A 25 -1.93 13.70 11.29
C MET A 25 -3.33 14.17 10.88
N GLY A 26 -4.08 14.75 11.81
CA GLY A 26 -5.42 15.29 11.54
C GLY A 26 -5.39 16.65 10.83
N ALA A 27 -4.35 17.45 11.04
CA ALA A 27 -4.21 18.78 10.46
C ALA A 27 -3.67 18.78 9.01
N ALA A 28 -2.91 17.74 8.61
CA ALA A 28 -2.44 17.62 7.22
C ALA A 28 -3.63 17.39 6.27
N THR A 29 -3.66 18.17 5.19
CA THR A 29 -4.66 18.01 4.14
C THR A 29 -4.32 16.83 3.22
N ASP A 30 -5.28 16.42 2.39
CA ASP A 30 -5.02 15.41 1.36
C ASP A 30 -3.94 15.87 0.36
N GLY A 31 -3.88 17.17 0.05
CA GLY A 31 -2.84 17.77 -0.79
C GLY A 31 -1.44 17.61 -0.20
N ASP A 32 -1.32 17.85 1.10
CA ASP A 32 -0.07 17.62 1.84
C ASP A 32 0.34 16.15 1.78
N TYR A 33 -0.60 15.24 2.05
CA TYR A 33 -0.34 13.80 1.98
C TYR A 33 0.06 13.32 0.58
N GLN A 34 -0.47 13.94 -0.47
CA GLN A 34 -0.06 13.66 -1.83
C GLN A 34 1.39 14.09 -2.05
N LYS A 35 1.77 15.28 -1.56
CA LYS A 35 3.14 15.81 -1.64
C LYS A 35 4.12 14.91 -0.89
N TYR A 36 3.79 14.48 0.33
CA TYR A 36 4.64 13.56 1.11
C TYR A 36 4.90 12.21 0.44
N SER A 37 4.06 11.80 -0.52
CA SER A 37 4.24 10.52 -1.22
C SER A 37 5.12 10.62 -2.47
N VAL A 38 5.39 11.84 -2.97
CA VAL A 38 6.21 12.05 -4.18
C VAL A 38 7.55 12.70 -3.90
N GLU A 39 7.69 13.36 -2.75
CA GLU A 39 8.92 14.00 -2.30
C GLU A 39 9.82 13.01 -1.54
N PRO A 40 11.14 13.29 -1.44
CA PRO A 40 12.04 12.49 -0.62
C PRO A 40 11.64 12.53 0.86
N GLY A 41 12.13 11.55 1.63
CA GLY A 41 11.84 11.45 3.07
C GLY A 41 12.22 12.70 3.87
N SER A 42 13.27 13.42 3.45
CA SER A 42 13.69 14.71 4.02
C SER A 42 12.57 15.75 3.98
N TYR A 43 11.77 15.79 2.91
CA TYR A 43 10.63 16.69 2.79
C TYR A 43 9.55 16.35 3.82
N THR A 44 9.27 15.06 4.04
CA THR A 44 8.33 14.63 5.07
C THR A 44 8.88 14.90 6.46
N ARG A 45 10.20 14.73 6.69
CA ARG A 45 10.83 15.14 7.95
C ARG A 45 10.60 16.61 8.23
N GLU A 46 10.88 17.49 7.27
CA GLU A 46 10.77 18.94 7.46
C GLU A 46 9.30 19.40 7.56
N HIS A 47 8.46 19.00 6.60
CA HIS A 47 7.12 19.56 6.44
C HIS A 47 6.01 18.75 7.13
N PHE A 48 6.27 17.52 7.55
CA PHE A 48 5.33 16.74 8.39
C PHE A 48 5.76 16.73 9.85
N PHE A 49 6.93 16.18 10.16
CA PHE A 49 7.39 16.06 11.55
C PHE A 49 7.93 17.38 12.11
N GLY A 50 8.67 18.15 11.30
CA GLY A 50 9.37 19.37 11.70
C GLY A 50 8.50 20.59 11.95
N VAL A 51 7.18 20.50 11.75
CA VAL A 51 6.28 21.64 11.98
C VAL A 51 6.10 21.96 13.47
N SER A 52 6.46 21.03 14.36
CA SER A 52 6.47 21.26 15.81
C SER A 52 7.51 20.37 16.50
N PRO A 53 7.98 20.74 17.70
CA PRO A 53 9.06 20.00 18.36
C PRO A 53 8.74 18.53 18.68
N ALA A 54 7.51 18.22 19.13
CA ALA A 54 7.18 16.87 19.60
C ALA A 54 7.16 15.80 18.47
N PRO A 55 6.51 15.99 17.30
CA PRO A 55 6.62 15.06 16.19
C PRO A 55 8.05 15.00 15.61
N ALA A 56 8.79 16.11 15.66
CA ALA A 56 10.19 16.13 15.24
C ALA A 56 11.08 15.23 16.12
N GLU A 57 10.86 15.24 17.44
CA GLU A 57 11.55 14.36 18.38
C GLU A 57 11.22 12.88 18.14
N LEU A 58 9.94 12.55 17.91
CA LEU A 58 9.51 11.18 17.57
C LEU A 58 10.20 10.64 16.30
N ALA A 59 10.44 11.52 15.31
CA ALA A 59 11.12 11.16 14.06
C ALA A 59 12.65 11.29 14.10
N ALA A 60 13.25 11.75 15.20
CA ALA A 60 14.68 12.05 15.27
C ALA A 60 15.55 10.81 15.06
N GLY A 61 15.08 9.63 15.50
CA GLY A 61 15.77 8.35 15.33
C GLY A 61 15.55 7.69 13.97
N LEU A 62 14.66 8.21 13.13
CA LEU A 62 14.40 7.66 11.80
C LEU A 62 15.35 8.28 10.79
N THR A 63 15.83 7.53 9.80
CA THR A 63 16.48 8.08 8.60
C THR A 63 15.45 8.57 7.60
N ASP A 64 15.88 9.38 6.63
CA ASP A 64 14.98 9.86 5.57
C ASP A 64 14.45 8.70 4.72
N GLU A 65 15.25 7.67 4.46
CA GLU A 65 14.80 6.46 3.76
C GLU A 65 13.76 5.68 4.58
N GLN A 66 13.90 5.64 5.91
CA GLN A 66 12.89 5.02 6.78
C GLN A 66 11.58 5.80 6.73
N ILE A 67 11.63 7.13 6.85
CA ILE A 67 10.46 8.01 6.73
C ILE A 67 9.78 7.81 5.37
N GLN A 68 10.56 7.78 4.28
CA GLN A 68 10.03 7.60 2.92
C GLN A 68 9.34 6.23 2.75
N ARG A 69 9.81 5.20 3.45
CA ARG A 69 9.28 3.83 3.37
C ARG A 69 8.07 3.58 4.28
N MET A 70 7.71 4.51 5.17
CA MET A 70 6.56 4.35 6.06
C MET A 70 5.27 4.21 5.26
N ARG A 71 4.58 3.09 5.42
CA ARG A 71 3.42 2.75 4.58
C ARG A 71 2.13 3.36 5.09
N ARG A 72 1.15 3.44 4.19
CA ARG A 72 -0.26 3.71 4.53
C ARG A 72 -0.96 2.40 4.91
N GLY A 73 -1.99 2.48 5.74
CA GLY A 73 -2.64 1.29 6.31
C GLY A 73 -3.27 0.36 5.29
N GLY A 74 -3.71 0.87 4.13
CA GLY A 74 -4.23 0.04 3.04
C GLY A 74 -3.19 -0.87 2.36
N HIS A 75 -1.89 -0.63 2.62
CA HIS A 75 -0.77 -1.44 2.13
C HIS A 75 -0.18 -2.37 3.21
N ASP A 76 -0.88 -2.49 4.35
CA ASP A 76 -0.50 -3.38 5.44
C ASP A 76 -1.53 -4.52 5.56
N PRO A 77 -1.17 -5.76 5.18
CA PRO A 77 -2.08 -6.90 5.24
C PRO A 77 -2.65 -7.17 6.65
N VAL A 78 -1.90 -6.86 7.71
CA VAL A 78 -2.35 -7.06 9.10
C VAL A 78 -3.46 -6.06 9.44
N LYS A 79 -3.26 -4.78 9.10
CA LYS A 79 -4.26 -3.73 9.34
C LYS A 79 -5.52 -3.94 8.48
N VAL A 80 -5.34 -4.37 7.23
CA VAL A 80 -6.45 -4.73 6.33
C VAL A 80 -7.22 -5.93 6.86
N TYR A 81 -6.53 -7.01 7.28
CA TYR A 81 -7.17 -8.19 7.87
C TYR A 81 -7.98 -7.82 9.13
N ALA A 82 -7.40 -7.04 10.05
CA ALA A 82 -8.09 -6.60 11.26
C ALA A 82 -9.39 -5.85 10.93
N ALA A 83 -9.38 -4.99 9.90
CA ALA A 83 -10.57 -4.27 9.47
C ALA A 83 -11.64 -5.19 8.87
N TYR A 84 -11.26 -6.14 8.00
CA TYR A 84 -12.20 -7.13 7.46
C TYR A 84 -12.76 -8.03 8.56
N ARG A 85 -11.93 -8.45 9.52
CA ARG A 85 -12.37 -9.27 10.64
C ARG A 85 -13.41 -8.54 11.48
N ALA A 86 -13.13 -7.31 11.88
CA ALA A 86 -14.08 -6.49 12.62
C ALA A 86 -15.37 -6.22 11.82
N ALA A 87 -15.28 -6.10 10.48
CA ALA A 87 -16.46 -5.92 9.63
C ALA A 87 -17.32 -7.19 9.53
N VAL A 88 -16.70 -8.39 9.49
CA VAL A 88 -17.39 -9.69 9.48
C VAL A 88 -18.08 -9.96 10.83
N ASP A 89 -17.45 -9.57 11.94
CA ASP A 89 -17.99 -9.76 13.28
C ASP A 89 -19.11 -8.74 13.63
N GLN A 90 -19.29 -7.69 12.81
CA GLN A 90 -20.33 -6.67 13.02
C GLN A 90 -21.72 -7.18 12.62
N VAL A 91 -22.65 -7.18 13.58
CA VAL A 91 -24.06 -7.54 13.38
C VAL A 91 -24.95 -6.29 13.43
N GLY A 92 -26.07 -6.30 12.71
CA GLY A 92 -27.15 -5.30 12.84
C GLY A 92 -26.96 -3.98 12.10
N LYS A 93 -25.83 -3.76 11.41
CA LYS A 93 -25.61 -2.60 10.53
C LYS A 93 -24.52 -2.87 9.49
N PRO A 94 -24.56 -2.22 8.32
CA PRO A 94 -23.49 -2.32 7.34
C PRO A 94 -22.19 -1.66 7.85
N THR A 95 -21.06 -2.17 7.36
CA THR A 95 -19.73 -1.63 7.67
C THR A 95 -19.08 -1.07 6.42
N VAL A 96 -18.56 0.16 6.51
CA VAL A 96 -17.69 0.78 5.51
C VAL A 96 -16.25 0.73 6.00
N ILE A 97 -15.34 0.17 5.17
CA ILE A 97 -13.90 0.20 5.39
C ILE A 97 -13.28 1.29 4.50
N LEU A 98 -12.62 2.26 5.10
CA LEU A 98 -11.89 3.33 4.42
C LEU A 98 -10.40 3.03 4.49
N ALA A 99 -9.87 2.39 3.44
CA ALA A 99 -8.46 2.02 3.36
C ALA A 99 -7.64 3.13 2.68
N LYS A 100 -6.71 3.74 3.42
CA LYS A 100 -5.81 4.78 2.90
C LYS A 100 -4.68 4.10 2.12
N THR A 101 -4.60 4.32 0.81
CA THR A 101 -3.58 3.75 -0.10
C THR A 101 -2.80 4.83 -0.81
N VAL A 102 -1.73 4.47 -1.52
CA VAL A 102 -0.99 5.34 -2.46
C VAL A 102 -1.41 4.99 -3.88
N LYS A 103 -1.84 5.98 -4.67
CA LYS A 103 -2.13 5.79 -6.10
C LYS A 103 -0.85 5.45 -6.85
N GLY A 104 -0.86 4.37 -7.64
CA GLY A 104 0.32 3.91 -8.38
C GLY A 104 1.41 3.31 -7.48
N TYR A 105 1.06 2.81 -6.29
CA TYR A 105 2.02 2.17 -5.38
C TYR A 105 2.84 1.10 -6.11
N GLY A 106 4.16 1.19 -6.02
CA GLY A 106 5.03 0.25 -6.73
C GLY A 106 5.63 0.77 -8.02
N LEU A 107 5.04 1.81 -8.62
CA LEU A 107 5.46 2.30 -9.93
C LEU A 107 6.65 3.26 -9.86
N GLY A 108 7.10 3.65 -8.65
CA GLY A 108 8.25 4.55 -8.50
C GLY A 108 8.00 5.89 -9.20
N GLU A 109 9.03 6.43 -9.85
CA GLU A 109 8.95 7.71 -10.58
C GLU A 109 7.92 7.71 -11.71
N ALA A 110 7.54 6.53 -12.21
CA ALA A 110 6.61 6.36 -13.32
C ALA A 110 5.16 6.73 -13.00
N GLY A 111 4.80 6.87 -11.71
CA GLY A 111 3.42 7.23 -11.36
C GLY A 111 3.00 7.12 -9.90
N GLU A 112 3.88 6.71 -8.98
CA GLU A 112 3.54 6.62 -7.57
C GLU A 112 3.31 8.01 -6.98
N GLY A 113 2.08 8.27 -6.51
CA GLY A 113 1.70 9.58 -5.99
C GLY A 113 1.63 10.71 -7.04
N ARG A 114 1.85 10.43 -8.33
CA ARG A 114 1.85 11.47 -9.38
C ARG A 114 0.55 11.48 -10.20
N ASN A 115 0.14 12.68 -10.60
CA ASN A 115 -0.94 12.90 -11.57
C ASN A 115 -0.38 12.83 -13.00
N VAL A 116 0.15 11.66 -13.37
CA VAL A 116 0.63 11.40 -14.74
C VAL A 116 -0.55 11.43 -15.72
N THR A 117 -0.35 12.12 -16.85
CA THR A 117 -1.38 12.27 -17.88
C THR A 117 -1.67 10.94 -18.53
N HIS A 118 -2.91 10.76 -18.99
CA HIS A 118 -3.38 9.52 -19.63
C HIS A 118 -2.63 9.18 -20.96
N GLN A 119 -1.72 10.05 -21.41
CA GLN A 119 -0.86 9.87 -22.58
C GLN A 119 0.39 9.01 -22.29
N GLN A 120 0.81 8.86 -21.04
CA GLN A 120 1.84 7.87 -20.63
C GLN A 120 1.22 6.46 -20.55
N LYS A 121 0.75 5.96 -21.70
CA LYS A 121 0.05 4.66 -21.80
C LYS A 121 0.94 3.43 -21.60
N LYS A 122 2.26 3.59 -21.57
CA LYS A 122 3.22 2.47 -21.49
C LYS A 122 4.34 2.86 -20.53
N LEU A 123 4.63 1.97 -19.58
CA LEU A 123 5.88 2.01 -18.84
C LEU A 123 7.03 1.81 -19.85
N ASN A 124 8.08 2.61 -19.73
CA ASN A 124 9.30 2.37 -20.50
C ASN A 124 10.06 1.15 -19.92
N GLU A 125 11.08 0.67 -20.63
CA GLU A 125 11.83 -0.53 -20.24
C GLU A 125 12.47 -0.41 -18.85
N GLN A 126 12.98 0.78 -18.50
CA GLN A 126 13.60 1.02 -17.20
C GLN A 126 12.56 0.95 -16.07
N GLU A 127 11.39 1.55 -16.27
CA GLU A 127 10.28 1.51 -15.31
C GLU A 127 9.75 0.06 -15.12
N LEU A 128 9.74 -0.74 -16.19
CA LEU A 128 9.39 -2.17 -16.11
C LEU A 128 10.43 -2.97 -15.32
N LYS A 129 11.73 -2.68 -15.50
CA LYS A 129 12.81 -3.30 -14.72
C LYS A 129 12.68 -2.95 -13.24
N GLU A 130 12.44 -1.68 -12.93
CA GLU A 130 12.26 -1.20 -11.55
C GLU A 130 11.04 -1.83 -10.89
N PHE A 131 9.90 -1.85 -11.58
CA PHE A 131 8.68 -2.50 -11.08
C PHE A 131 8.92 -3.99 -10.79
N ARG A 132 9.52 -4.71 -11.74
CA ARG A 132 9.84 -6.12 -11.56
C ARG A 132 10.76 -6.34 -10.36
N SER A 133 11.85 -5.59 -10.27
CA SER A 133 12.82 -5.70 -9.17
C SER A 133 12.17 -5.38 -7.81
N ARG A 134 11.35 -4.33 -7.75
CA ARG A 134 10.66 -3.91 -6.51
C ARG A 134 9.73 -4.97 -5.95
N PHE A 135 9.02 -5.68 -6.83
CA PHE A 135 8.08 -6.74 -6.44
C PHE A 135 8.67 -8.14 -6.48
N GLY A 136 9.97 -8.28 -6.77
CA GLY A 136 10.64 -9.59 -6.86
C GLY A 136 10.03 -10.52 -7.92
N ILE A 137 9.52 -9.96 -9.02
CA ILE A 137 8.86 -10.75 -10.07
C ILE A 137 9.92 -11.57 -10.82
N PRO A 138 9.79 -12.90 -10.95
CA PRO A 138 10.80 -13.77 -11.54
C PRO A 138 10.77 -13.71 -13.09
N ILE A 139 11.15 -12.57 -13.64
CA ILE A 139 11.31 -12.33 -15.08
C ILE A 139 12.73 -11.80 -15.33
N SER A 140 13.43 -12.35 -16.32
CA SER A 140 14.80 -11.92 -16.63
C SER A 140 14.86 -10.48 -17.19
N ASP A 141 16.01 -9.81 -17.04
CA ASP A 141 16.25 -8.49 -17.65
C ASP A 141 16.03 -8.49 -19.16
N ALA A 142 16.32 -9.61 -19.83
CA ALA A 142 16.17 -9.76 -21.28
C ALA A 142 14.70 -9.90 -21.73
N GLU A 143 13.82 -10.34 -20.83
CA GLU A 143 12.42 -10.60 -21.14
C GLU A 143 11.49 -9.48 -20.67
N VAL A 144 11.88 -8.72 -19.65
CA VAL A 144 11.04 -7.70 -19.01
C VAL A 144 10.48 -6.67 -19.99
N ALA A 145 11.25 -6.29 -21.02
CA ALA A 145 10.84 -5.34 -22.05
C ALA A 145 9.65 -5.85 -22.90
N LYS A 146 9.45 -7.18 -22.97
CA LYS A 146 8.33 -7.81 -23.68
C LYS A 146 7.05 -7.85 -22.84
N ALA A 147 7.13 -7.48 -21.56
CA ALA A 147 6.05 -7.58 -20.58
C ALA A 147 5.34 -8.96 -20.59
N PRO A 148 6.08 -10.08 -20.45
CA PRO A 148 5.49 -11.41 -20.50
C PRO A 148 4.60 -11.66 -19.29
N PHE A 149 3.61 -12.54 -19.45
CA PHE A 149 2.90 -13.08 -18.29
C PHE A 149 3.85 -13.92 -17.45
N CYS A 150 3.89 -13.65 -16.14
CA CYS A 150 4.60 -14.47 -15.18
C CYS A 150 3.65 -15.55 -14.64
N ARG A 151 4.04 -16.82 -14.77
CA ARG A 151 3.36 -17.94 -14.13
C ARG A 151 4.32 -18.61 -13.15
N LEU A 152 3.90 -18.72 -11.90
CA LEU A 152 4.67 -19.43 -10.88
C LEU A 152 4.57 -20.95 -11.10
N PRO A 153 5.57 -21.74 -10.65
CA PRO A 153 5.54 -23.20 -10.78
C PRO A 153 4.28 -23.80 -10.17
N GLU A 154 3.59 -24.69 -10.91
CA GLU A 154 2.29 -25.25 -10.48
C GLU A 154 2.40 -26.04 -9.17
N ASP A 155 3.52 -26.72 -8.97
CA ASP A 155 3.85 -27.49 -7.77
C ASP A 155 4.64 -26.66 -6.73
N GLY A 156 4.85 -25.36 -6.98
CA GLY A 156 5.54 -24.45 -6.06
C GLY A 156 4.72 -24.11 -4.80
N PRO A 157 5.39 -23.67 -3.71
CA PRO A 157 4.72 -23.33 -2.46
C PRO A 157 3.69 -22.20 -2.62
N GLU A 158 3.92 -21.24 -3.52
CA GLU A 158 3.02 -20.12 -3.79
C GLU A 158 1.71 -20.58 -4.42
N MET A 159 1.79 -21.45 -5.44
CA MET A 159 0.60 -22.00 -6.10
C MET A 159 -0.18 -22.94 -5.19
N ARG A 160 0.51 -23.77 -4.39
CA ARG A 160 -0.13 -24.59 -3.34
C ARG A 160 -0.91 -23.71 -2.36
N TYR A 161 -0.27 -22.68 -1.81
CA TYR A 161 -0.92 -21.76 -0.89
C TYR A 161 -2.14 -21.08 -1.52
N LEU A 162 -2.00 -20.56 -2.74
CA LEU A 162 -3.09 -19.91 -3.47
C LEU A 162 -4.29 -20.85 -3.66
N HIS A 163 -4.06 -22.07 -4.13
CA HIS A 163 -5.11 -23.06 -4.35
C HIS A 163 -5.76 -23.52 -3.04
N GLU A 164 -4.98 -23.75 -1.99
CA GLU A 164 -5.49 -24.14 -0.67
C GLU A 164 -6.40 -23.07 -0.06
N ARG A 165 -5.98 -21.80 -0.09
CA ARG A 165 -6.78 -20.68 0.43
C ARG A 165 -8.08 -20.52 -0.35
N ARG A 166 -8.05 -20.67 -1.69
CA ARG A 166 -9.27 -20.63 -2.50
C ARG A 166 -10.19 -21.81 -2.19
N LYS A 167 -9.65 -23.02 -2.06
CA LYS A 167 -10.41 -24.22 -1.72
C LYS A 167 -11.09 -24.10 -0.37
N SER A 168 -10.39 -23.60 0.66
CA SER A 168 -10.96 -23.40 2.00
C SER A 168 -12.05 -22.32 2.03
N LEU A 169 -12.10 -21.44 1.03
CA LEU A 169 -13.07 -20.33 0.91
C LEU A 169 -14.15 -20.60 -0.15
N GLY A 170 -14.40 -21.86 -0.51
CA GLY A 170 -15.49 -22.24 -1.41
C GLY A 170 -15.17 -22.21 -2.91
N GLY A 171 -13.89 -22.17 -3.29
CA GLY A 171 -13.43 -22.24 -4.69
C GLY A 171 -13.01 -20.89 -5.27
N TYR A 172 -12.97 -20.75 -6.59
CA TYR A 172 -12.54 -19.50 -7.28
C TYR A 172 -13.68 -18.50 -7.43
N MET A 173 -13.35 -17.21 -7.39
CA MET A 173 -14.28 -16.10 -7.61
C MET A 173 -13.57 -14.95 -8.36
N PRO A 174 -14.29 -14.14 -9.17
CA PRO A 174 -15.73 -14.21 -9.41
C PRO A 174 -16.15 -15.40 -10.29
N LYS A 175 -17.36 -15.91 -10.07
CA LYS A 175 -17.98 -16.97 -10.90
C LYS A 175 -19.40 -16.53 -11.25
N ARG A 176 -19.75 -16.57 -12.53
CA ARG A 176 -21.12 -16.32 -13.01
C ARG A 176 -21.72 -17.65 -13.48
N VAL A 177 -22.90 -17.98 -12.97
CA VAL A 177 -23.69 -19.13 -13.42
C VAL A 177 -24.82 -18.60 -14.31
N VAL A 178 -24.89 -19.06 -15.55
CA VAL A 178 -26.00 -18.72 -16.47
C VAL A 178 -27.02 -19.85 -16.39
N ALA A 179 -28.19 -19.55 -15.83
CA ALA A 179 -29.31 -20.50 -15.73
C ALA A 179 -30.44 -20.18 -16.74
N ALA A 180 -30.22 -19.23 -17.66
CA ALA A 180 -31.19 -18.93 -18.70
C ALA A 180 -31.20 -20.08 -19.73
N PRO A 181 -32.39 -20.58 -20.14
CA PRO A 181 -32.48 -21.47 -21.28
C PRO A 181 -31.97 -20.75 -22.54
N PRO A 182 -31.38 -21.50 -23.49
CA PRO A 182 -30.82 -20.95 -24.73
C PRO A 182 -31.83 -20.18 -25.57
#